data_AF-A0A7X9RSZ0-F1
#
_entry.id   AF-A0A7X9RSZ0-F1
#
_cell.length_a   1.000
_cell.length_b   1.000
_cell.length_c   1.000
_cell.angle_alpha   90.00
_cell.angle_beta   90.00
_cell.angle_gamma   90.00
#
_symmetry.space_group_name_H-M   'P 1'
#
loop_
_entity.id
_entity.type
_entity.pdbx_description
1 polymer ?
#
loop_
_entity_poly.entity_id
_entity_poly.type
_entity_poly.pdbx_seq_one_letter_code
_entity_poly.pdbx_strand_id
1 'polypeptide(L)'
;MKAQELRQLGYKTHKDIKGLYINKNGEVYNLKKKKHLKVFKQKPYVLFNSQYINVAKWVLFLFKEKPIRNGQITFIDGNNNNLSIENIKYTRLFSNEYNVPLKEADLLKAIRCYIQVDEKFDLKDHVVKSLYLKTIIRVLRFIENHKEHEYIEIFDTYVNHNPLQFSNVHMVGEIHKISQRDVGIIVNSFFNLLSSQILRFESKGILKIQPFKSKPKTKTEEIREINEYFVPRGFKPLRLKKRSEKEIFKDFEKLCEEIKNTKRV
;
A
#
# COMPACT_ATOMS: atom_id res chain seq x y z
N MET A 1 -43.71 -17.75 -22.54
CA MET A 1 -42.84 -18.84 -22.05
C MET A 1 -43.14 -19.15 -20.60
N LYS A 2 -43.09 -20.43 -20.23
CA LYS A 2 -43.15 -20.89 -18.83
C LYS A 2 -41.77 -20.79 -18.18
N ALA A 3 -41.72 -20.83 -16.85
CA ALA A 3 -40.46 -20.71 -16.10
C ALA A 3 -39.44 -21.82 -16.44
N GLN A 4 -39.93 -23.02 -16.77
CA GLN A 4 -39.09 -24.17 -17.11
C GLN A 4 -38.42 -24.01 -18.48
N GLU A 5 -39.16 -23.52 -19.48
CA GLU A 5 -38.64 -23.18 -20.81
C GLU A 5 -37.53 -22.13 -20.72
N LEU A 6 -37.73 -21.07 -19.93
CA LEU A 6 -36.72 -20.04 -19.71
C LEU A 6 -35.43 -20.60 -19.11
N ARG A 7 -35.53 -21.53 -18.15
CA ARG A 7 -34.36 -22.18 -17.55
C ARG A 7 -33.60 -23.02 -18.57
N GLN A 8 -34.31 -23.75 -19.45
CA GLN A 8 -33.69 -24.51 -20.54
C GLN A 8 -32.96 -23.60 -21.53
N LEU A 9 -33.48 -22.39 -21.75
CA LEU A 9 -32.84 -21.34 -22.56
C LEU A 9 -31.70 -20.60 -21.83
N GLY A 10 -31.28 -21.07 -20.64
CA GLY A 10 -30.16 -20.52 -19.90
C GLY A 10 -30.47 -19.24 -19.10
N TYR A 11 -31.75 -18.90 -18.91
CA TYR A 11 -32.14 -17.79 -18.05
C TYR A 11 -32.09 -18.18 -16.56
N LYS A 12 -31.58 -17.27 -15.73
CA LYS A 12 -31.57 -17.37 -14.27
C LYS A 12 -32.38 -16.23 -13.63
N THR A 13 -32.78 -16.42 -12.38
CA THR A 13 -33.49 -15.41 -11.56
C THR A 13 -32.98 -15.49 -10.13
N HIS A 14 -33.26 -14.46 -9.33
CA HIS A 14 -32.92 -14.41 -7.90
C HIS A 14 -34.14 -13.98 -7.07
N LYS A 15 -34.13 -14.28 -5.77
CA LYS A 15 -35.21 -13.93 -4.84
C LYS A 15 -35.54 -12.43 -4.86
N ASP A 16 -34.54 -11.57 -4.97
CA ASP A 16 -34.72 -10.10 -4.93
C ASP A 16 -35.30 -9.52 -6.23
N ILE A 17 -35.30 -10.30 -7.32
CA ILE A 17 -35.87 -9.92 -8.63
C ILE A 17 -36.87 -10.96 -9.12
N LYS A 18 -37.70 -11.49 -8.20
CA LYS A 18 -38.65 -12.56 -8.49
C LYS A 18 -39.53 -12.23 -9.70
N GLY A 19 -39.54 -13.14 -10.68
CA GLY A 19 -40.31 -12.98 -11.92
C GLY A 19 -39.56 -12.24 -13.04
N LEU A 20 -38.36 -11.72 -12.76
CA LEU A 20 -37.41 -11.24 -13.76
C LEU A 20 -36.36 -12.31 -14.02
N TYR A 21 -36.20 -12.68 -15.28
CA TYR A 21 -35.26 -13.70 -15.74
C TYR A 21 -34.22 -13.03 -16.63
N ILE A 22 -32.94 -13.36 -16.43
CA ILE A 22 -31.80 -12.78 -17.15
C ILE A 22 -30.91 -13.91 -17.66
N ASN A 23 -30.46 -13.86 -18.91
CA ASN A 23 -29.50 -14.83 -19.47
C ASN A 23 -28.05 -14.28 -19.53
N LYS A 24 -27.11 -15.11 -19.96
CA LYS A 24 -25.68 -14.76 -20.08
C LYS A 24 -25.39 -13.62 -21.05
N ASN A 25 -26.28 -13.38 -22.01
CA ASN A 25 -26.16 -12.31 -23.02
C ASN A 25 -26.75 -10.98 -22.53
N GLY A 26 -27.33 -10.96 -21.33
CA GLY A 26 -28.00 -9.79 -20.76
C GLY A 26 -29.39 -9.53 -21.33
N GLU A 27 -30.03 -10.52 -21.96
CA GLU A 27 -31.43 -10.46 -22.32
C GLU A 27 -32.31 -10.64 -21.08
N VAL A 28 -33.40 -9.89 -21.01
CA VAL A 28 -34.26 -9.83 -19.84
C VAL A 28 -35.69 -10.23 -20.20
N TYR A 29 -36.27 -11.18 -19.47
CA TYR A 29 -37.65 -11.63 -19.64
C TYR A 29 -38.47 -11.41 -18.37
N ASN A 30 -39.66 -10.81 -18.53
CA ASN A 30 -40.63 -10.65 -17.45
C ASN A 30 -41.68 -11.77 -17.51
N LEU A 31 -41.65 -12.66 -16.53
CA LEU A 31 -42.55 -13.81 -16.48
C LEU A 31 -44.03 -13.40 -16.32
N LYS A 32 -44.31 -12.37 -15.52
CA LYS A 32 -45.69 -11.89 -15.26
C LYS A 32 -46.31 -11.27 -16.51
N LYS A 33 -45.53 -10.45 -17.24
CA LYS A 33 -45.97 -9.80 -18.48
C LYS A 33 -45.76 -10.66 -19.74
N LYS A 34 -45.18 -11.86 -19.58
CA LYS A 34 -44.83 -12.81 -20.66
C LYS A 34 -44.08 -12.20 -21.83
N LYS A 35 -43.18 -11.24 -21.58
CA LYS A 35 -42.46 -10.51 -22.64
C LYS A 35 -41.01 -10.21 -22.30
N HIS A 36 -40.19 -10.07 -23.33
CA HIS A 36 -38.85 -9.50 -23.19
C HIS A 36 -38.95 -8.01 -22.82
N LEU A 37 -38.10 -7.60 -21.90
CA LEU A 37 -37.95 -6.20 -21.54
C LEU A 37 -36.76 -5.63 -22.31
N LYS A 38 -36.96 -4.46 -22.91
CA LYS A 38 -35.89 -3.76 -23.62
C LYS A 38 -35.00 -3.02 -22.61
N VAL A 39 -33.70 -3.26 -22.69
CA VAL A 39 -32.69 -2.48 -21.96
C VAL A 39 -32.63 -1.07 -22.53
N PHE A 40 -32.39 -0.06 -21.69
CA PHE A 40 -32.22 1.33 -22.15
C PHE A 40 -31.02 1.46 -23.10
N LYS A 41 -31.16 2.23 -24.20
CA LYS A 41 -30.18 2.33 -25.31
C LYS A 41 -28.75 2.76 -24.93
N GLN A 42 -28.55 3.36 -23.76
CA GLN A 42 -27.26 3.93 -23.34
C GLN A 42 -26.87 3.53 -21.92
N LYS A 43 -27.72 2.76 -21.24
CA LYS A 43 -27.51 2.40 -19.85
C LYS A 43 -27.91 0.93 -19.68
N PRO A 44 -27.15 0.13 -18.93
CA PRO A 44 -27.42 -1.29 -18.74
C PRO A 44 -28.57 -1.51 -17.75
N TYR A 45 -29.68 -0.78 -17.88
CA TYR A 45 -30.81 -0.82 -16.96
C TYR A 45 -32.08 -1.29 -17.65
N VAL A 46 -32.99 -1.82 -16.84
CA VAL A 46 -34.36 -2.13 -17.22
C VAL A 46 -35.31 -1.63 -16.13
N LEU A 47 -36.51 -1.19 -16.50
CA LEU A 47 -37.56 -0.86 -15.55
C LEU A 47 -38.39 -2.10 -15.25
N PHE A 48 -38.39 -2.55 -13.99
CA PHE A 48 -39.18 -3.68 -13.53
C PHE A 48 -39.77 -3.37 -12.16
N ASN A 49 -41.10 -3.54 -12.01
CA ASN A 49 -41.84 -3.20 -10.80
C ASN A 49 -41.50 -1.81 -10.23
N SER A 50 -41.47 -0.79 -11.10
CA SER A 50 -41.14 0.59 -10.76
C SER A 50 -39.71 0.82 -10.23
N GLN A 51 -38.81 -0.15 -10.39
CA GLN A 51 -37.40 -0.04 -10.01
C GLN A 51 -36.49 -0.19 -11.23
N TYR A 52 -35.40 0.59 -11.24
CA TYR A 52 -34.34 0.48 -12.24
C TYR A 52 -33.36 -0.62 -11.82
N ILE A 53 -33.32 -1.69 -12.60
CA ILE A 53 -32.45 -2.84 -12.37
C ILE A 53 -31.26 -2.78 -13.32
N ASN A 54 -30.03 -2.80 -12.78
CA ASN A 54 -28.81 -2.84 -13.57
C ASN A 54 -28.53 -4.27 -14.06
N VAL A 55 -28.83 -4.55 -15.32
CA VAL A 55 -28.73 -5.87 -15.94
C VAL A 55 -27.30 -6.41 -15.90
N ALA A 56 -26.30 -5.58 -16.22
CA ALA A 56 -24.89 -6.01 -16.21
C ALA A 56 -24.45 -6.52 -14.83
N LYS A 57 -24.82 -5.82 -13.75
CA LYS A 57 -24.51 -6.26 -12.39
C LYS A 57 -25.19 -7.60 -12.05
N TRP A 58 -26.44 -7.76 -12.49
CA TRP A 58 -27.17 -9.02 -12.29
C TRP A 58 -26.59 -10.18 -13.10
N VAL A 59 -26.13 -9.95 -14.33
CA VAL A 59 -25.42 -10.97 -15.12
C VAL A 59 -24.15 -11.42 -14.38
N LEU A 60 -23.35 -10.48 -13.87
CA LEU A 60 -22.16 -10.81 -13.07
C LEU A 60 -22.51 -11.60 -11.80
N PHE A 61 -23.59 -11.25 -11.11
CA PHE A 61 -24.03 -11.94 -9.91
C PHE A 61 -24.56 -13.35 -10.18
N LEU A 62 -25.45 -13.51 -11.17
CA LEU A 62 -26.12 -14.78 -11.44
C LEU A 62 -25.20 -15.83 -12.09
N PHE A 63 -24.14 -15.39 -12.78
CA PHE A 63 -23.33 -16.27 -13.60
C PHE A 63 -21.82 -16.26 -13.29
N LYS A 64 -21.29 -15.22 -12.65
CA LYS A 64 -19.90 -15.20 -12.12
C LYS A 64 -19.83 -15.15 -10.59
N GLU A 65 -20.97 -15.25 -9.91
CA GLU A 65 -21.07 -15.21 -8.44
C GLU A 65 -20.46 -13.94 -7.82
N LYS A 66 -20.35 -12.86 -8.61
CA LYS A 66 -19.81 -11.59 -8.11
C LYS A 66 -20.92 -10.81 -7.41
N PRO A 67 -20.75 -10.41 -6.13
CA PRO A 67 -21.78 -9.73 -5.38
C PRO A 67 -22.19 -8.41 -6.06
N ILE A 68 -23.50 -8.11 -6.05
CA ILE A 68 -24.01 -6.84 -6.52
C ILE A 68 -23.50 -5.74 -5.58
N ARG A 69 -22.72 -4.82 -6.13
CA ARG A 69 -22.11 -3.72 -5.37
C ARG A 69 -22.16 -2.39 -6.09
N ASN A 70 -21.93 -1.33 -5.31
CA ASN A 70 -21.69 0.01 -5.81
C ASN A 70 -20.35 0.04 -6.57
N GLY A 71 -20.39 0.49 -7.82
CA GLY A 71 -19.24 0.40 -8.74
C GLY A 71 -19.67 0.48 -10.20
N GLN A 72 -18.76 0.99 -11.02
CA GLN A 72 -18.92 1.07 -12.47
C GLN A 72 -18.66 -0.30 -13.11
N ILE A 73 -19.31 -0.52 -14.26
CA ILE A 73 -19.08 -1.67 -15.13
C ILE A 73 -18.26 -1.17 -16.31
N THR A 74 -17.21 -1.89 -16.64
CA THR A 74 -16.42 -1.70 -17.85
C THR A 74 -16.86 -2.74 -18.88
N PHE A 75 -17.02 -2.28 -20.11
CA PHE A 75 -17.32 -3.08 -21.28
C PHE A 75 -16.03 -3.27 -22.07
N ILE A 76 -15.62 -4.52 -22.29
CA ILE A 76 -14.30 -4.85 -22.87
C ILE A 76 -14.21 -4.36 -24.32
N ASP A 77 -15.29 -4.49 -25.08
CA ASP A 77 -15.42 -4.01 -26.46
C ASP A 77 -15.76 -2.51 -26.58
N GLY A 78 -15.92 -1.80 -25.46
CA GLY A 78 -16.36 -0.40 -25.42
C GLY A 78 -17.86 -0.18 -25.72
N ASN A 79 -18.62 -1.22 -26.06
CA ASN A 79 -20.04 -1.15 -26.38
C ASN A 79 -20.90 -1.43 -25.13
N ASN A 80 -21.49 -0.37 -24.58
CA ASN A 80 -22.34 -0.45 -23.39
C ASN A 80 -23.67 -1.20 -23.59
N ASN A 81 -24.01 -1.60 -24.81
CA ASN A 81 -25.17 -2.43 -25.12
C ASN A 81 -24.84 -3.92 -25.17
N ASN A 82 -23.55 -4.29 -25.29
CA ASN A 82 -23.14 -5.68 -25.27
C ASN A 82 -23.00 -6.15 -23.81
N LEU A 83 -24.07 -6.73 -23.29
CA LEU A 83 -24.19 -7.21 -21.91
C LEU A 83 -23.78 -8.67 -21.74
N SER A 84 -23.06 -9.25 -22.71
CA SER A 84 -22.55 -10.60 -22.57
C SER A 84 -21.63 -10.71 -21.36
N ILE A 85 -21.73 -11.84 -20.67
CA ILE A 85 -20.95 -12.14 -19.48
C ILE A 85 -19.44 -12.07 -19.72
N GLU A 86 -18.99 -12.36 -20.94
CA GLU A 86 -17.60 -12.23 -21.38
C GLU A 86 -17.20 -10.76 -21.54
N ASN A 87 -18.11 -9.90 -21.99
CA ASN A 87 -17.82 -8.49 -22.29
C ASN A 87 -17.90 -7.56 -21.08
N ILE A 88 -18.54 -7.97 -19.98
CA ILE A 88 -18.72 -7.12 -18.80
C ILE A 88 -17.81 -7.51 -17.63
N LYS A 89 -17.26 -6.50 -16.95
CA LYS A 89 -16.56 -6.65 -15.68
C LYS A 89 -16.78 -5.44 -14.78
N TYR A 90 -16.66 -5.62 -13.46
CA TYR A 90 -16.50 -4.47 -12.59
C TYR A 90 -15.20 -3.75 -12.92
N THR A 91 -15.25 -2.42 -12.98
CA THR A 91 -14.06 -1.59 -13.23
C THR A 91 -13.02 -1.74 -12.12
N ARG A 92 -13.49 -1.88 -10.87
CA ARG A 92 -12.66 -2.08 -9.68
C ARG A 92 -12.78 -3.51 -9.18
N LEU A 93 -11.70 -4.03 -8.61
CA LEU A 93 -11.69 -5.33 -7.93
C LEU A 93 -12.42 -5.29 -6.59
N PHE A 94 -12.31 -4.19 -5.85
CA PHE A 94 -12.99 -4.00 -4.56
C PHE A 94 -14.11 -2.95 -4.65
N SER A 95 -15.11 -3.05 -3.77
CA SER A 95 -16.14 -2.01 -3.65
C SER A 95 -15.55 -0.74 -3.03
N ASN A 96 -16.22 0.40 -3.19
CA ASN A 96 -15.79 1.64 -2.52
C ASN A 96 -15.86 1.55 -0.99
N GLU A 97 -16.71 0.69 -0.47
CA GLU A 97 -16.85 0.39 0.97
C GLU A 97 -15.69 -0.43 1.50
N TYR A 98 -15.00 -1.17 0.64
CA TYR A 98 -13.82 -1.92 0.99
C TYR A 98 -12.62 -0.96 0.99
N ASN A 99 -12.29 -0.48 2.19
CA ASN A 99 -11.09 0.29 2.45
C ASN A 99 -10.29 -0.43 3.54
N VAL A 100 -9.05 -0.79 3.25
CA VAL A 100 -8.14 -1.38 4.22
C VAL A 100 -7.10 -0.32 4.56
N PRO A 101 -7.30 0.47 5.63
CA PRO A 101 -6.28 1.41 6.06
C PRO A 101 -5.06 0.65 6.56
N LEU A 102 -3.87 1.19 6.29
CA LEU A 102 -2.64 0.66 6.83
C LEU A 102 -2.59 0.92 8.34
N LYS A 103 -2.31 -0.11 9.13
CA LYS A 103 -2.07 0.04 10.57
C LYS A 103 -0.62 0.46 10.79
N GLU A 104 -0.37 1.76 10.66
CA GLU A 104 0.99 2.33 10.69
C GLU A 104 1.77 1.99 11.97
N ALA A 105 1.12 2.08 13.14
CA ALA A 105 1.76 1.74 14.42
C ALA A 105 2.18 0.26 14.48
N ASP A 106 1.33 -0.65 13.99
CA ASP A 106 1.61 -2.08 13.96
C ASP A 106 2.77 -2.38 12.99
N LEU A 107 2.77 -1.73 11.82
CA LEU A 107 3.83 -1.89 10.83
C LEU A 107 5.16 -1.38 11.36
N LEU A 108 5.19 -0.21 12.02
CA LEU A 108 6.41 0.32 12.64
C LEU A 108 6.93 -0.62 13.73
N LYS A 109 6.05 -1.14 14.59
CA LYS A 109 6.40 -2.10 15.64
C LYS A 109 6.94 -3.41 15.04
N ALA A 110 6.33 -3.89 13.96
CA ALA A 110 6.79 -5.08 13.24
C ALA A 110 8.16 -4.88 12.58
N ILE A 111 8.40 -3.73 11.94
CA ILE A 111 9.73 -3.37 11.41
C ILE A 111 10.77 -3.40 12.53
N ARG A 112 10.45 -2.81 13.68
CA ARG A 112 11.33 -2.78 14.85
C ARG A 112 11.61 -4.14 15.47
N CYS A 113 10.86 -5.19 15.15
CA CYS A 113 11.22 -6.54 15.60
C CYS A 113 12.46 -7.10 14.88
N TYR A 114 12.81 -6.54 13.71
CA TYR A 114 13.95 -6.99 12.90
C TYR A 114 15.04 -5.93 12.74
N ILE A 115 14.68 -4.65 12.73
CA ILE A 115 15.57 -3.56 12.36
C ILE A 115 15.53 -2.48 13.43
N GLN A 116 16.69 -2.05 13.92
CA GLN A 116 16.79 -0.82 14.70
C GLN A 116 16.56 0.37 13.77
N VAL A 117 15.53 1.16 14.06
CA VAL A 117 15.16 2.34 13.26
C VAL A 117 15.51 3.62 14.01
N ASP A 118 15.69 4.72 13.28
CA ASP A 118 15.87 6.03 13.91
C ASP A 118 14.58 6.48 14.61
N GLU A 119 14.70 7.20 15.72
CA GLU A 119 13.55 7.71 16.49
C GLU A 119 12.61 8.59 15.64
N LYS A 120 13.16 9.27 14.63
CA LYS A 120 12.42 10.15 13.70
C LYS A 120 11.99 9.44 12.40
N PHE A 121 12.14 8.12 12.32
CA PHE A 121 11.74 7.38 11.12
C PHE A 121 10.24 7.53 10.87
N ASP A 122 9.89 8.00 9.66
CA ASP A 122 8.52 8.17 9.20
C ASP A 122 8.22 7.11 8.12
N LEU A 123 7.08 6.41 8.24
CA LEU A 123 6.60 5.47 7.23
C LEU A 123 6.26 6.14 5.89
N LYS A 124 6.17 7.47 5.85
CA LYS A 124 6.08 8.25 4.61
C LYS A 124 7.40 8.33 3.85
N ASP A 125 8.54 8.02 4.47
CA ASP A 125 9.79 7.81 3.75
C ASP A 125 9.71 6.50 2.96
N HIS A 126 9.26 6.61 1.72
CA HIS A 126 9.03 5.47 0.84
C HIS A 126 10.31 4.67 0.55
N VAL A 127 11.47 5.34 0.49
CA VAL A 127 12.74 4.70 0.15
C VAL A 127 13.20 3.84 1.32
N VAL A 128 13.31 4.43 2.51
CA VAL A 128 13.78 3.72 3.71
C VAL A 128 12.78 2.65 4.12
N LYS A 129 11.47 2.95 4.10
CA LYS A 129 10.42 1.96 4.36
C LYS A 129 10.52 0.77 3.41
N SER A 130 10.66 1.03 2.10
CA SER A 130 10.75 -0.05 1.11
C SER A 130 11.96 -0.95 1.36
N LEU A 131 13.11 -0.37 1.67
CA LEU A 131 14.34 -1.13 2.00
C LEU A 131 14.14 -2.04 3.22
N TYR A 132 13.56 -1.50 4.29
CA TYR A 132 13.27 -2.27 5.51
C TYR A 132 12.28 -3.40 5.25
N LEU A 133 11.17 -3.11 4.59
CA LEU A 133 10.14 -4.10 4.31
C LEU A 133 10.63 -5.19 3.36
N LYS A 134 11.39 -4.84 2.31
CA LYS A 134 11.97 -5.82 1.40
C LYS A 134 12.92 -6.79 2.13
N THR A 135 13.71 -6.27 3.06
CA THR A 135 14.59 -7.08 3.91
C THR A 135 13.78 -8.06 4.75
N ILE A 136 12.75 -7.57 5.46
CA ILE A 136 11.91 -8.38 6.34
C ILE A 136 11.13 -9.44 5.56
N ILE A 137 10.52 -9.06 4.44
CA ILE A 137 9.77 -9.96 3.55
C ILE A 137 10.65 -11.11 3.07
N ARG A 138 11.90 -10.82 2.70
CA ARG A 138 12.87 -11.83 2.27
C ARG A 138 13.27 -12.77 3.40
N VAL A 139 13.58 -12.24 4.59
CA VAL A 139 13.96 -13.05 5.76
C VAL A 139 12.83 -14.00 6.15
N LEU A 140 11.59 -13.51 6.12
CA LEU A 140 10.40 -14.30 6.44
C LEU A 140 9.94 -15.23 5.32
N ARG A 141 10.55 -15.14 4.14
CA ARG A 141 10.08 -15.81 2.92
C ARG A 141 8.57 -15.60 2.71
N PHE A 142 8.13 -14.37 2.97
CA PHE A 142 6.71 -14.06 3.14
C PHE A 142 5.93 -14.32 1.84
N ILE A 143 6.52 -13.97 0.69
CA ILE A 143 5.91 -14.21 -0.62
C ILE A 143 5.76 -15.71 -0.89
N GLU A 144 6.82 -16.51 -0.65
CA GLU A 144 6.75 -17.95 -0.90
C GLU A 144 5.74 -18.65 0.04
N ASN A 145 5.67 -18.20 1.29
CA ASN A 145 4.73 -18.72 2.28
C ASN A 145 3.26 -18.36 1.99
N HIS A 146 3.01 -17.37 1.12
CA HIS A 146 1.66 -16.93 0.75
C HIS A 146 1.40 -17.03 -0.76
N LYS A 147 2.13 -17.88 -1.48
CA LYS A 147 2.00 -18.05 -2.94
C LYS A 147 0.58 -18.41 -3.42
N GLU A 148 -0.22 -19.04 -2.55
CA GLU A 148 -1.60 -19.44 -2.84
C GLU A 148 -2.62 -18.34 -2.51
N HIS A 149 -2.19 -17.25 -1.88
CA HIS A 149 -3.08 -16.16 -1.53
C HIS A 149 -3.46 -15.35 -2.78
N GLU A 150 -4.76 -15.08 -2.93
CA GLU A 150 -5.26 -14.23 -4.00
C GLU A 150 -4.53 -12.87 -3.98
N TYR A 151 -4.07 -12.42 -5.14
CA TYR A 151 -3.34 -11.15 -5.33
C TYR A 151 -1.92 -11.06 -4.75
N ILE A 152 -1.31 -12.17 -4.30
CA ILE A 152 0.08 -12.15 -3.82
C ILE A 152 1.06 -11.66 -4.88
N GLU A 153 0.85 -11.99 -6.15
CA GLU A 153 1.69 -11.53 -7.27
C GLU A 153 1.67 -10.00 -7.43
N ILE A 154 0.54 -9.36 -7.16
CA ILE A 154 0.41 -7.89 -7.19
C ILE A 154 1.24 -7.28 -6.06
N PHE A 155 1.17 -7.87 -4.86
CA PHE A 155 1.99 -7.44 -3.73
C PHE A 155 3.49 -7.70 -3.97
N ASP A 156 3.84 -8.84 -4.54
CA ASP A 156 5.22 -9.19 -4.90
C ASP A 156 5.81 -8.19 -5.91
N THR A 157 5.05 -7.89 -6.96
CA THR A 157 5.40 -6.86 -7.95
C THR A 157 5.65 -5.51 -7.26
N TYR A 158 4.77 -5.14 -6.33
CA TYR A 158 4.91 -3.89 -5.57
C TYR A 158 6.19 -3.88 -4.73
N VAL A 159 6.50 -4.93 -3.96
CA VAL A 159 7.66 -4.90 -3.04
C VAL A 159 9.00 -5.12 -3.74
N ASN A 160 9.01 -5.79 -4.89
CA ASN A 160 10.24 -6.04 -5.64
C ASN A 160 10.67 -4.90 -6.56
N HIS A 161 9.77 -3.96 -6.85
CA HIS A 161 10.08 -2.83 -7.71
C HIS A 161 11.14 -1.88 -7.12
N ASN A 162 11.77 -1.09 -7.98
CA ASN A 162 12.86 -0.20 -7.61
C ASN A 162 12.39 0.86 -6.57
N PRO A 163 12.98 0.87 -5.35
CA PRO A 163 12.59 1.79 -4.27
C PRO A 163 12.81 3.28 -4.61
N LEU A 164 13.58 3.60 -5.65
CA LEU A 164 13.81 4.97 -6.11
C LEU A 164 12.69 5.52 -7.02
N GLN A 165 11.71 4.70 -7.40
CA GLN A 165 10.60 5.15 -8.24
C GLN A 165 9.38 5.51 -7.40
N PHE A 166 8.99 6.79 -7.45
CA PHE A 166 7.90 7.39 -6.67
C PHE A 166 6.49 6.87 -7.01
N SER A 167 6.32 6.07 -8.07
CA SER A 167 5.01 5.72 -8.65
C SER A 167 4.67 4.23 -8.64
N ASN A 168 5.12 3.50 -7.61
CA ASN A 168 4.98 2.05 -7.55
C ASN A 168 3.51 1.56 -7.68
N VAL A 169 2.57 2.25 -7.03
CA VAL A 169 1.13 1.93 -7.11
C VAL A 169 0.57 2.09 -8.53
N HIS A 170 0.98 3.15 -9.24
CA HIS A 170 0.54 3.41 -10.60
C HIS A 170 1.00 2.31 -11.54
N MET A 171 2.30 2.02 -11.55
CA MET A 171 2.86 1.09 -12.52
C MET A 171 2.50 -0.37 -12.21
N VAL A 172 2.35 -0.76 -10.94
CA VAL A 172 1.71 -2.05 -10.59
C VAL A 172 0.29 -2.13 -11.13
N GLY A 173 -0.47 -1.04 -11.06
CA GLY A 173 -1.83 -0.96 -11.63
C GLY A 173 -1.86 -1.20 -13.14
N GLU A 174 -0.92 -0.60 -13.89
CA GLU A 174 -0.78 -0.79 -15.34
C GLU A 174 -0.38 -2.23 -15.69
N ILE A 175 0.61 -2.81 -14.99
CA ILE A 175 1.09 -4.18 -15.22
C ILE A 175 -0.04 -5.18 -15.02
N HIS A 176 -0.79 -5.05 -13.92
CA HIS A 176 -1.84 -5.99 -13.54
C HIS A 176 -3.22 -5.61 -14.10
N LYS A 177 -3.33 -4.51 -14.85
CA LYS A 177 -4.58 -3.99 -15.44
C LYS A 177 -5.70 -3.78 -14.40
N ILE A 178 -5.34 -3.24 -13.24
CA ILE A 178 -6.26 -2.95 -12.12
C ILE A 178 -6.12 -1.49 -11.67
N SER A 179 -7.12 -1.00 -10.94
CA SER A 179 -7.08 0.38 -10.48
C SER A 179 -6.02 0.60 -9.40
N GLN A 180 -5.39 1.78 -9.37
CA GLN A 180 -4.43 2.17 -8.34
C GLN A 180 -5.00 2.05 -6.92
N ARG A 181 -6.31 2.29 -6.77
CA ARG A 181 -7.02 2.11 -5.50
C ARG A 181 -7.03 0.65 -5.08
N ASP A 182 -7.29 -0.27 -6.00
CA ASP A 182 -7.26 -1.71 -5.72
C ASP A 182 -5.84 -2.16 -5.34
N VAL A 183 -4.81 -1.65 -6.02
CA VAL A 183 -3.40 -1.89 -5.65
C VAL A 183 -3.13 -1.44 -4.21
N GLY A 184 -3.55 -0.22 -3.85
CA GLY A 184 -3.37 0.29 -2.48
C GLY A 184 -4.07 -0.57 -1.42
N ILE A 185 -5.28 -1.04 -1.72
CA ILE A 185 -6.03 -1.95 -0.84
C ILE A 185 -5.28 -3.28 -0.66
N ILE A 186 -4.82 -3.89 -1.75
CA ILE A 186 -4.08 -5.17 -1.73
C ILE A 186 -2.80 -5.01 -0.91
N VAL A 187 -2.01 -3.99 -1.21
CA VAL A 187 -0.74 -3.71 -0.53
C VAL A 187 -0.94 -3.48 0.97
N ASN A 188 -1.91 -2.66 1.36
CA ASN A 188 -2.20 -2.44 2.77
C ASN A 188 -2.68 -3.72 3.48
N SER A 189 -3.46 -4.56 2.79
CA SER A 189 -3.93 -5.84 3.34
C SER A 189 -2.74 -6.76 3.65
N PHE A 190 -1.79 -6.89 2.72
CA PHE A 190 -0.59 -7.70 2.94
C PHE A 190 0.37 -7.11 3.96
N PHE A 191 0.56 -5.79 4.02
CA PHE A 191 1.34 -5.18 5.11
C PHE A 191 0.70 -5.38 6.47
N ASN A 192 -0.63 -5.28 6.58
CA ASN A 192 -1.34 -5.58 7.81
C ASN A 192 -1.21 -7.07 8.20
N LEU A 193 -1.25 -7.99 7.21
CA LEU A 193 -1.04 -9.42 7.43
C LEU A 193 0.38 -9.72 7.92
N LEU A 194 1.40 -9.18 7.23
CA LEU A 194 2.81 -9.27 7.62
C LEU A 194 3.02 -8.78 9.05
N SER A 195 2.52 -7.58 9.36
CA SER A 195 2.63 -6.98 10.68
C SER A 195 1.98 -7.86 11.74
N SER A 196 0.77 -8.36 11.46
CA SER A 196 0.04 -9.24 12.39
C SER A 196 0.79 -10.54 12.67
N GLN A 197 1.43 -11.15 11.66
CA GLN A 197 2.23 -12.36 11.85
C GLN A 197 3.47 -12.10 12.71
N ILE A 198 4.20 -11.02 12.44
CA ILE A 198 5.37 -10.64 13.23
C ILE A 198 4.99 -10.35 14.68
N LEU A 199 3.93 -9.58 14.90
CA LEU A 199 3.47 -9.22 16.23
C LEU A 199 2.94 -10.43 17.02
N ARG A 200 2.45 -11.48 16.35
CA ARG A 200 2.13 -12.77 17.00
C ARG A 200 3.38 -13.49 17.50
N PHE A 201 4.52 -13.38 16.81
CA PHE A 201 5.79 -13.93 17.31
C PHE A 201 6.35 -13.10 18.45
N GLU A 202 6.17 -11.77 18.41
CA GLU A 202 6.54 -10.88 19.52
C GLU A 202 5.72 -11.18 20.78
N SER A 203 4.40 -11.34 20.67
CA SER A 203 3.55 -11.66 21.83
C SER A 203 3.85 -13.03 22.45
N LYS A 204 4.41 -13.96 21.67
CA LYS A 204 4.91 -15.26 22.14
C LYS A 204 6.33 -15.19 22.72
N GLY A 205 6.96 -14.02 22.73
CA GLY A 205 8.34 -13.83 23.20
C GLY A 205 9.43 -14.35 22.26
N ILE A 206 9.06 -14.77 21.04
CA ILE A 206 10.01 -15.28 20.03
C ILE A 206 10.80 -14.12 19.42
N LEU A 207 10.13 -13.01 19.16
CA LEU A 207 10.75 -11.76 18.71
C LEU A 207 10.70 -10.73 19.82
N LYS A 208 11.65 -9.80 19.80
CA LYS A 208 11.68 -8.65 20.69
C LYS A 208 11.75 -7.37 19.88
N ILE A 209 11.03 -6.35 20.34
CA ILE A 209 11.09 -5.03 19.74
C ILE A 209 12.47 -4.44 20.03
N GLN A 210 13.21 -4.12 18.97
CA GLN A 210 14.50 -3.48 19.07
C GLN A 210 14.35 -2.04 19.59
N PRO A 211 15.30 -1.53 20.39
CA PRO A 211 15.34 -0.13 20.74
C PRO A 211 15.53 0.73 19.47
N PHE A 212 15.20 2.01 19.56
CA PHE A 212 15.58 2.95 18.51
C PHE A 212 17.10 3.03 18.42
N LYS A 213 17.62 3.33 17.24
CA LYS A 213 19.03 3.64 17.05
C LYS A 213 19.44 4.76 17.99
N SER A 214 20.57 4.57 18.67
CA SER A 214 21.17 5.63 19.46
C SER A 214 21.44 6.84 18.57
N LYS A 215 21.13 8.03 19.06
CA LYS A 215 21.45 9.27 18.33
C LYS A 215 22.95 9.27 18.02
N PRO A 216 23.34 9.59 16.77
CA PRO A 216 24.75 9.74 16.46
C PRO A 216 25.32 10.80 17.40
N LYS A 217 26.52 10.54 17.93
CA LYS A 217 27.19 11.47 18.83
C LYS A 217 27.36 12.81 18.11
N THR A 218 27.08 13.89 18.82
CA THR A 218 27.42 15.21 18.33
C THR A 218 28.94 15.37 18.31
N LYS A 219 29.48 16.18 17.39
CA LYS A 219 30.92 16.49 17.38
C LYS A 219 31.43 16.98 18.74
N THR A 220 30.59 17.68 19.50
CA THR A 220 30.92 18.15 20.84
C THR A 220 31.06 17.00 21.83
N GLU A 221 30.18 16.00 21.78
CA GLU A 221 30.28 14.78 22.61
C GLU A 221 31.50 13.95 22.23
N GLU A 222 31.78 13.78 20.93
CA GLU A 222 32.99 13.12 20.45
C GLU A 222 34.27 13.82 20.97
N ILE A 223 34.31 15.16 20.90
CA ILE A 223 35.44 15.94 21.42
C ILE A 223 35.55 15.82 22.95
N ARG A 224 34.43 15.74 23.68
CA ARG A 224 34.45 15.51 25.15
C ARG A 224 35.07 14.16 25.49
N GLU A 225 34.65 13.09 24.84
CA GLU A 225 35.21 11.75 25.07
C GLU A 225 36.70 11.69 24.73
N ILE A 226 37.11 12.32 23.62
CA ILE A 226 38.52 12.42 23.27
C ILE A 226 39.30 13.18 24.34
N ASN A 227 38.75 14.28 24.88
CA ASN A 227 39.39 15.04 25.96
C ASN A 227 39.50 14.25 27.26
N GLU A 228 38.48 13.49 27.63
CA GLU A 228 38.51 12.60 28.80
C GLU A 228 39.63 11.55 28.68
N TYR A 229 39.97 11.14 27.45
CA TYR A 229 41.12 10.26 27.19
C TYR A 229 42.47 11.02 27.11
N PHE A 230 42.49 12.24 26.56
CA PHE A 230 43.71 13.02 26.28
C PHE A 230 44.28 13.72 27.51
N VAL A 231 43.43 14.33 28.34
CA VAL A 231 43.84 15.16 29.47
C VAL A 231 44.61 14.38 30.53
N PRO A 232 44.20 13.15 30.94
CA PRO A 232 44.98 12.35 31.89
C PRO A 232 46.36 11.92 31.37
N ARG A 233 46.58 11.99 30.05
CA ARG A 233 47.86 11.66 29.39
C ARG A 233 48.74 12.89 29.15
N GLY A 234 48.37 14.04 29.72
CA GLY A 234 49.16 15.28 29.63
C GLY A 234 48.97 16.06 28.34
N PHE A 235 48.04 15.66 27.46
CA PHE A 235 47.74 16.42 26.24
C PHE A 235 46.78 17.58 26.52
N LYS A 236 46.95 18.69 25.79
CA LYS A 236 46.02 19.82 25.86
C LYS A 236 44.65 19.40 25.31
N PRO A 237 43.54 19.79 25.98
CA PRO A 237 42.20 19.42 25.53
C PRO A 237 41.86 20.09 24.19
N LEU A 238 41.26 19.32 23.30
CA LEU A 238 40.61 19.79 22.08
C LEU A 238 39.44 20.71 22.43
N ARG A 239 39.24 21.78 21.64
CA ARG A 239 38.21 22.78 21.92
C ARG A 239 36.82 22.29 21.47
N LEU A 240 35.83 22.49 22.32
CA LEU A 240 34.45 22.04 22.10
C LEU A 240 33.65 22.87 21.08
N LYS A 241 34.10 24.08 20.76
CA LYS A 241 33.46 25.00 19.80
C LYS A 241 34.48 25.47 18.77
N LYS A 242 34.01 25.71 17.54
CA LYS A 242 34.77 26.42 16.51
C LYS A 242 35.08 27.83 17.02
N ARG A 243 36.33 28.29 16.87
CA ARG A 243 36.71 29.66 17.24
C ARG A 243 35.87 30.65 16.42
N SER A 244 35.37 31.69 17.07
CA SER A 244 34.80 32.83 16.37
C SER A 244 35.90 33.60 15.64
N GLU A 245 35.57 34.30 14.55
CA GLU A 245 36.55 35.10 13.81
C GLU A 245 37.27 36.12 14.70
N LYS A 246 36.55 36.71 15.66
CA LYS A 246 37.11 37.62 16.66
C LYS A 246 38.16 36.96 17.57
N GLU A 247 37.92 35.72 18.00
CA GLU A 247 38.89 34.97 18.81
C GLU A 247 40.11 34.56 17.99
N ILE A 248 39.92 34.17 16.73
CA ILE A 248 41.02 33.86 15.81
C ILE A 248 41.90 35.10 15.62
N PHE A 249 41.27 36.26 15.38
CA PHE A 249 41.98 37.52 15.17
C PHE A 249 42.78 37.94 16.41
N LYS A 250 42.18 37.82 17.60
CA LYS A 250 42.85 38.16 18.86
C LYS A 250 44.03 37.23 19.19
N ASP A 251 43.90 35.93 18.88
CA ASP A 251 45.00 34.98 19.02
C ASP A 251 46.13 35.28 18.00
N PHE A 252 45.77 35.71 16.79
CA PHE A 252 46.74 36.12 15.76
C PHE A 252 47.49 37.40 16.16
N GLU A 253 46.80 38.41 16.70
CA GLU A 253 47.41 39.64 17.22
C GLU A 253 48.43 39.33 18.33
N LYS A 254 48.07 38.48 19.30
CA LYS A 254 49.00 38.03 20.35
C LYS A 254 50.23 37.35 19.78
N LEU A 255 50.05 36.48 18.79
CA LEU A 255 51.16 35.77 18.15
C LEU A 255 52.08 36.75 17.40
N CYS A 256 51.52 37.76 16.74
CA CYS A 256 52.28 38.84 16.14
C CYS A 256 53.07 39.67 17.18
N GLU A 257 52.49 39.93 18.36
CA GLU A 257 53.20 40.61 19.46
C GLU A 257 54.32 39.76 20.05
N GLU A 258 54.08 38.46 20.28
CA GLU A 258 55.10 37.51 20.74
C GLU A 258 56.27 37.44 19.75
N ILE A 259 56.01 37.38 18.44
CA ILE A 259 57.08 37.40 17.41
C ILE A 259 57.84 38.72 17.41
N LYS A 260 57.15 39.86 17.55
CA LYS A 260 57.78 41.19 17.64
C LYS A 260 58.67 41.32 18.87
N ASN A 261 58.25 40.77 20.01
CA ASN A 261 59.01 40.80 21.25
C ASN A 261 60.18 39.80 21.25
N THR A 262 60.05 38.67 20.57
CA THR A 262 61.13 37.68 20.42
C THR A 262 62.26 38.19 19.52
N LYS A 263 61.97 39.09 18.55
CA LYS A 263 62.97 39.76 17.70
C LYS A 263 63.64 40.99 18.35
N ARG A 264 63.30 41.32 19.60
CA ARG A 264 63.86 42.45 20.36
C ARG A 264 64.87 42.01 21.43
N VAL A 265 65.34 40.76 21.38
CA VAL A 265 66.48 40.24 22.16
C VAL A 265 67.69 40.13 21.24
#